data_AF-A0A9X7V092-F1
#
_entry.id   AF-A0A9X7V092-F1
#
_cell.length_a   1.000
_cell.length_b   1.000
_cell.length_c   1.000
_cell.angle_alpha   90.00
_cell.angle_beta   90.00
_cell.angle_gamma   90.00
#
_symmetry.space_group_name_H-M   'P 1'
#
loop_
_entity.id
_entity.type
_entity.pdbx_description
1 polymer ?
#
loop_
_entity_poly.entity_id
_entity_poly.type
_entity_poly.pdbx_seq_one_letter_code
_entity_poly.pdbx_strand_id
1 'polypeptide(L)'
;MQTSKMFPILVSALALLLLVIHTFGWGALRVDSTSIFLLVLIVLAPLSDLIRKIKFGDFEAEIGSREIKKVSESLDFSAAGKPSISAQIQSDIPKLVESDPQLGMAKLRIELEKIIKVIYFKVERPDFDIDRVPLSRLMNDLAEKRVIPIALVSSIRDVLSLANRAIHGESIKASDAESLAQLGVKVIAELRRIFRGLPGKAAEKRPISKQEEQFYSGAKYKVTTITPYQDEPYLSTYILDKKGMDELLEGYHEYAQYVVGVEVFDSGRNA
;
A
#
# COMPACT_ATOMS: atom_id res chain seq x y z
N MET A 1 -31.88 15.01 14.44
CA MET A 1 -31.70 13.54 14.62
C MET A 1 -33.02 12.86 15.03
N GLN A 2 -34.11 13.06 14.28
CA GLN A 2 -35.46 12.55 14.63
C GLN A 2 -36.28 12.02 13.44
N THR A 3 -35.83 12.21 12.20
CA THR A 3 -36.61 11.90 10.99
C THR A 3 -36.74 10.39 10.70
N SER A 4 -35.85 9.54 11.23
CA SER A 4 -35.88 8.10 10.99
C SER A 4 -37.04 7.38 11.69
N LYS A 5 -37.43 7.83 12.89
CA LYS A 5 -38.53 7.22 13.65
C LYS A 5 -39.91 7.67 13.17
N MET A 6 -39.98 8.84 12.54
CA MET A 6 -41.24 9.39 12.06
C MET A 6 -41.77 8.68 10.81
N PHE A 7 -40.89 8.16 9.96
CA PHE A 7 -41.30 7.51 8.71
C PHE A 7 -42.20 6.27 8.92
N PRO A 8 -41.84 5.25 9.73
CA PRO A 8 -42.72 4.10 9.94
C PRO A 8 -44.02 4.47 10.65
N ILE A 9 -43.97 5.44 11.58
CA ILE A 9 -45.16 5.96 12.27
C ILE A 9 -46.12 6.63 11.28
N LEU A 10 -45.60 7.44 10.36
CA LEU A 10 -46.40 8.11 9.33
C LEU A 10 -47.01 7.10 8.35
N VAL A 11 -46.25 6.09 7.92
CA VAL A 11 -46.75 5.03 7.04
C VAL A 11 -47.85 4.21 7.72
N SER A 12 -47.67 3.83 8.99
CA SER A 12 -48.69 3.12 9.77
C SER A 12 -49.93 3.97 10.01
N ALA A 13 -49.77 5.26 10.33
CA ALA A 13 -50.89 6.17 10.54
C ALA A 13 -51.70 6.40 9.26
N LEU A 14 -51.02 6.55 8.12
CA LEU A 14 -51.66 6.70 6.81
C LEU A 14 -52.39 5.43 6.39
N ALA A 15 -51.77 4.26 6.58
CA ALA A 15 -52.40 2.97 6.27
C ALA A 15 -53.62 2.69 7.17
N LEU A 16 -53.56 3.04 8.46
CA LEU A 16 -54.68 2.94 9.38
C LEU A 16 -55.84 3.84 8.96
N LEU A 17 -55.54 5.08 8.59
CA LEU A 17 -56.54 6.05 8.11
C LEU A 17 -57.23 5.56 6.84
N LEU A 18 -56.46 5.05 5.88
CA LEU A 18 -57.00 4.45 4.65
C LEU A 18 -57.87 3.22 4.95
N LEU A 19 -57.46 2.37 5.91
CA LEU A 19 -58.24 1.20 6.33
C LEU A 19 -59.55 1.61 7.00
N VAL A 20 -59.57 2.63 7.86
CA VAL A 20 -60.79 3.14 8.49
C VAL A 20 -61.74 3.72 7.44
N ILE A 21 -61.24 4.57 6.53
CA ILE A 21 -62.06 5.14 5.44
C ILE A 21 -62.64 4.03 4.56
N HIS A 22 -61.83 3.03 4.21
CA HIS A 22 -62.27 1.92 3.36
C HIS A 22 -63.30 1.02 4.08
N THR A 23 -63.14 0.80 5.39
CA THR A 23 -64.03 -0.07 6.17
C THR A 23 -65.36 0.60 6.52
N PHE A 24 -65.37 1.92 6.71
CA PHE A 24 -66.58 2.70 7.05
C PHE A 24 -67.26 3.34 5.83
N GLY A 25 -66.61 3.31 4.66
CA GLY A 25 -67.18 3.74 3.40
C GLY A 25 -68.27 2.77 2.92
N TRP A 26 -69.51 3.04 3.33
CA TRP A 26 -70.77 2.43 2.88
C TRP A 26 -71.21 1.14 3.60
N GLY A 27 -71.77 1.31 4.81
CA GLY A 27 -72.93 0.57 5.32
C GLY A 27 -72.81 -0.93 5.61
N ALA A 28 -71.74 -1.61 5.19
CA ALA A 28 -71.53 -3.02 5.46
C ALA A 28 -70.03 -3.31 5.64
N LEU A 29 -69.67 -3.81 6.82
CA LEU A 29 -68.32 -4.31 7.13
C LEU A 29 -68.03 -5.54 6.25
N ARG A 30 -67.36 -5.32 5.12
CA ARG A 30 -66.88 -6.38 4.24
C ARG A 30 -65.36 -6.42 4.33
N VAL A 31 -64.83 -7.56 4.78
CA VAL A 31 -63.38 -7.79 4.76
C VAL A 31 -63.00 -8.12 3.32
N ASP A 32 -62.45 -7.15 2.61
CA ASP A 32 -61.89 -7.32 1.27
C ASP A 32 -60.37 -7.57 1.32
N SER A 33 -59.84 -8.16 0.25
CA SER A 33 -58.41 -8.33 -0.03
C SER A 33 -57.61 -7.04 0.21
N THR A 34 -58.19 -5.88 -0.12
CA THR A 34 -57.60 -4.55 0.12
C THR A 34 -57.41 -4.26 1.63
N SER A 35 -58.39 -4.59 2.48
CA SER A 35 -58.30 -4.44 3.94
C SER A 35 -57.24 -5.36 4.55
N ILE A 36 -57.14 -6.59 4.04
CA ILE A 36 -56.11 -7.56 4.47
C ILE A 36 -54.72 -7.04 4.11
N PHE A 37 -54.53 -6.50 2.91
CA PHE A 37 -53.26 -5.93 2.49
C PHE A 37 -52.84 -4.72 3.34
N LEU A 38 -53.78 -3.81 3.63
CA LEU A 38 -53.53 -2.65 4.50
C LEU A 38 -53.19 -3.07 5.94
N LEU A 39 -53.85 -4.09 6.48
CA LEU A 39 -53.55 -4.65 7.79
C LEU A 39 -52.11 -5.21 7.84
N VAL A 40 -51.72 -5.99 6.83
CA VAL A 40 -50.36 -6.55 6.71
C VAL A 40 -49.32 -5.42 6.65
N LEU A 41 -49.60 -4.34 5.91
CA LEU A 41 -48.70 -3.19 5.81
C LEU A 41 -48.51 -2.50 7.16
N ILE A 42 -49.57 -2.33 7.95
CA ILE A 42 -49.51 -1.77 9.32
C ILE A 42 -48.66 -2.65 10.24
N VAL A 43 -48.78 -3.97 10.13
CA VAL A 43 -48.00 -4.94 10.93
C VAL A 43 -46.53 -4.95 10.52
N LEU A 44 -46.23 -4.83 9.22
CA LEU A 44 -44.86 -4.87 8.69
C LEU A 44 -44.10 -3.55 8.84
N ALA A 45 -44.79 -2.41 8.88
CA ALA A 45 -44.16 -1.10 9.05
C ALA A 45 -43.23 -0.99 10.27
N PRO A 46 -43.58 -1.44 11.49
CA PRO A 46 -42.64 -1.44 12.62
C PRO A 46 -41.48 -2.44 12.48
N LEU A 47 -41.56 -3.44 11.58
CA LEU A 47 -40.45 -4.36 11.31
C LEU A 47 -39.34 -3.74 10.45
N SER A 48 -39.55 -2.58 9.80
CA SER A 48 -38.49 -1.91 9.05
C SER A 48 -37.28 -1.55 9.92
N ASP A 49 -37.52 -1.25 11.20
CA ASP A 49 -36.46 -0.95 12.16
C ASP A 49 -35.65 -2.19 12.54
N LEU A 50 -36.21 -3.40 12.43
CA LEU A 50 -35.46 -4.66 12.61
C LEU A 50 -34.55 -4.94 11.42
N ILE A 51 -34.98 -4.65 10.19
CA ILE A 51 -34.15 -4.79 8.99
C ILE A 51 -32.96 -3.81 9.03
N ARG A 52 -33.16 -2.63 9.60
CA ARG A 52 -32.11 -1.63 9.79
C ARG A 52 -31.05 -2.02 10.83
N LYS A 53 -31.37 -2.94 11.73
CA LYS A 53 -30.41 -3.51 12.71
C LYS A 53 -29.60 -4.70 12.18
N ILE A 54 -29.98 -5.26 11.03
CA ILE A 54 -29.26 -6.39 10.40
C ILE A 54 -28.22 -5.90 9.38
N LYS A 55 -28.20 -4.61 9.05
CA LYS A 55 -27.12 -3.97 8.30
C LYS A 55 -26.44 -2.91 9.16
N PHE A 56 -25.11 -2.94 9.21
CA PHE A 56 -24.20 -1.95 9.82
C PHE A 56 -23.95 -2.06 11.32
N GLY A 57 -23.07 -2.99 11.69
CA GLY A 57 -22.41 -3.00 13.01
C GLY A 57 -20.98 -3.51 12.90
N ASP A 58 -20.81 -4.78 12.50
CA ASP A 58 -19.51 -5.45 12.61
C ASP A 58 -19.07 -6.25 11.37
N PHE A 59 -19.85 -6.26 10.28
CA PHE A 59 -19.66 -7.23 9.18
C PHE A 59 -19.05 -6.69 7.87
N GLU A 60 -18.78 -5.38 7.78
CA GLU A 60 -18.14 -4.76 6.58
C GLU A 60 -16.73 -4.19 6.86
N ALA A 61 -16.25 -4.24 8.10
CA ALA A 61 -14.99 -3.62 8.52
C ALA A 61 -13.95 -4.63 9.02
N GLU A 62 -14.01 -5.87 8.53
CA GLU A 62 -12.98 -6.87 8.76
C GLU A 62 -12.36 -7.26 7.42
N ILE A 63 -11.04 -7.09 7.31
CA ILE A 63 -10.28 -7.56 6.15
C ILE A 63 -10.34 -9.09 6.14
N GLY A 64 -11.12 -9.65 5.22
CA GLY A 64 -11.36 -11.09 5.16
C GLY A 64 -10.19 -11.86 4.56
N SER A 65 -9.86 -13.01 5.15
CA SER A 65 -8.82 -13.93 4.65
C SER A 65 -9.02 -14.35 3.18
N ARG A 66 -10.26 -14.30 2.68
CA ARG A 66 -10.59 -14.56 1.26
C ARG A 66 -10.02 -13.50 0.32
N GLU A 67 -9.96 -12.25 0.75
CA GLU A 67 -9.41 -11.15 -0.05
C GLU A 67 -7.90 -11.33 -0.17
N ILE A 68 -7.21 -11.59 0.95
CA ILE A 68 -5.77 -11.86 0.96
C ILE A 68 -5.43 -13.09 0.10
N LYS A 69 -6.24 -14.15 0.18
CA LYS A 69 -6.06 -15.34 -0.65
C LYS A 69 -6.16 -15.03 -2.15
N LYS A 70 -7.10 -14.19 -2.58
CA LYS A 70 -7.21 -13.75 -3.99
C LYS A 70 -5.96 -13.01 -4.45
N VAL A 71 -5.36 -12.19 -3.60
CA VAL A 71 -4.11 -11.50 -3.93
C VAL A 71 -2.94 -12.50 -4.00
N SER A 72 -2.93 -13.53 -3.15
CA SER A 72 -1.93 -14.59 -3.25
C SER A 72 -2.05 -15.37 -4.56
N GLU A 73 -3.26 -15.70 -5.00
CA GLU A 73 -3.49 -16.43 -6.25
C GLU A 73 -3.12 -15.60 -7.48
N SER A 74 -3.29 -14.28 -7.43
CA SER A 74 -2.79 -13.42 -8.50
C SER A 74 -1.26 -13.45 -8.54
N LEU A 75 -0.56 -13.46 -7.41
CA LEU A 75 0.90 -13.35 -7.37
C LEU A 75 1.71 -14.59 -7.84
N ASP A 76 1.08 -15.68 -8.24
CA ASP A 76 1.75 -16.90 -8.75
C ASP A 76 2.40 -16.74 -10.14
N PHE A 77 2.66 -15.52 -10.60
CA PHE A 77 3.25 -15.19 -11.91
C PHE A 77 4.71 -15.63 -12.12
N SER A 78 5.33 -16.35 -11.17
CA SER A 78 6.76 -16.69 -11.25
C SER A 78 7.09 -18.10 -10.73
N ALA A 79 6.65 -19.12 -11.48
CA ALA A 79 7.19 -20.48 -11.37
C ALA A 79 8.54 -20.66 -12.09
N ALA A 80 9.02 -19.63 -12.80
CA ALA A 80 10.29 -19.66 -13.53
C ALA A 80 11.41 -19.01 -12.71
N GLY A 81 12.00 -19.81 -11.82
CA GLY A 81 13.18 -19.45 -11.05
C GLY A 81 12.82 -19.12 -9.62
N LYS A 82 13.01 -20.09 -8.72
CA LYS A 82 13.13 -19.79 -7.29
C LYS A 82 14.12 -18.64 -7.16
N PRO A 83 13.71 -17.45 -6.66
CA PRO A 83 14.71 -16.54 -6.16
C PRO A 83 15.43 -17.34 -5.08
N SER A 84 16.73 -17.56 -5.25
CA SER A 84 17.59 -17.65 -4.07
C SER A 84 17.30 -16.35 -3.34
N ILE A 85 16.45 -16.43 -2.32
CA ILE A 85 16.23 -15.36 -1.36
C ILE A 85 17.59 -15.23 -0.69
N SER A 86 18.50 -14.49 -1.32
CA SER A 86 19.72 -14.04 -0.66
C SER A 86 19.22 -13.38 0.62
N ALA A 87 19.67 -13.92 1.75
CA ALA A 87 19.22 -13.70 3.11
C ALA A 87 19.39 -12.25 3.64
N GLN A 88 19.15 -11.24 2.81
CA GLN A 88 19.45 -9.83 3.05
C GLN A 88 18.29 -8.87 2.79
N ILE A 89 17.13 -9.34 2.32
CA ILE A 89 15.90 -8.55 2.50
C ILE A 89 15.30 -8.98 3.84
N GLN A 90 15.99 -8.66 4.94
CA GLN A 90 15.33 -8.57 6.24
C GLN A 90 14.45 -7.33 6.18
N SER A 91 13.25 -7.46 5.60
CA SER A 91 12.24 -6.43 5.83
C SER A 91 11.78 -6.59 7.27
N ASP A 92 11.86 -5.55 8.08
CA ASP A 92 11.25 -5.61 9.42
C ASP A 92 9.72 -5.62 9.36
N ILE A 93 9.12 -5.53 8.18
CA ILE A 93 7.67 -5.44 7.97
C ILE A 93 6.93 -6.59 8.69
N PRO A 94 7.25 -7.90 8.50
CA PRO A 94 6.54 -8.97 9.20
C PRO A 94 6.70 -8.88 10.73
N LYS A 95 7.92 -8.61 11.21
CA LYS A 95 8.19 -8.43 12.65
C LYS A 95 7.39 -7.25 13.23
N LEU A 96 7.27 -6.17 12.47
CA LEU A 96 6.53 -4.98 12.86
C LEU A 96 5.03 -5.25 12.89
N VAL A 97 4.52 -6.02 11.94
CA VAL A 97 3.12 -6.46 11.91
C VAL A 97 2.78 -7.38 13.09
N GLU A 98 3.70 -8.24 13.50
CA GLU A 98 3.53 -9.07 14.71
C GLU A 98 3.34 -8.20 15.97
N SER A 99 4.08 -7.08 16.08
CA SER A 99 3.97 -6.16 17.21
C SER A 99 2.81 -5.16 17.09
N ASP A 100 2.60 -4.62 15.89
CA ASP A 100 1.64 -3.57 15.57
C ASP A 100 1.25 -3.68 14.07
N PRO A 101 0.09 -4.30 13.78
CA PRO A 101 -0.38 -4.46 12.41
C PRO A 101 -0.55 -3.14 11.65
N GLN A 102 -1.00 -2.07 12.30
CA GLN A 102 -1.25 -0.79 11.62
C GLN A 102 0.07 -0.15 11.20
N LEU A 103 1.03 -0.10 12.12
CA LEU A 103 2.37 0.43 11.85
C LEU A 103 3.10 -0.42 10.81
N GLY A 104 2.96 -1.74 10.88
CA GLY A 104 3.49 -2.67 9.89
C GLY A 104 2.92 -2.45 8.48
N MET A 105 1.60 -2.24 8.36
CA MET A 105 0.94 -1.91 7.09
C MET A 105 1.34 -0.53 6.57
N ALA A 106 1.55 0.45 7.45
CA ALA A 106 2.10 1.75 7.09
C ALA A 106 3.51 1.63 6.49
N LYS A 107 4.41 0.88 7.16
CA LYS A 107 5.77 0.62 6.64
C LYS A 107 5.72 -0.10 5.29
N LEU A 108 4.83 -1.09 5.12
CA LEU A 108 4.64 -1.78 3.86
C LEU A 108 4.25 -0.82 2.73
N ARG A 109 3.26 0.05 2.98
CA ARG A 109 2.81 1.06 2.01
C ARG A 109 3.95 2.01 1.61
N ILE A 110 4.70 2.52 2.59
CA ILE A 110 5.83 3.43 2.36
C ILE A 110 6.89 2.76 1.48
N GLU A 111 7.27 1.52 1.78
CA GLU A 111 8.27 0.79 0.99
C GLU A 111 7.82 0.54 -0.45
N LEU A 112 6.54 0.17 -0.66
CA LEU A 112 5.96 0.02 -1.99
C LEU A 112 5.98 1.33 -2.78
N GLU A 113 5.57 2.43 -2.15
CA GLU A 113 5.58 3.75 -2.79
C GLU A 113 7.00 4.18 -3.17
N LYS A 114 7.96 4.02 -2.24
CA LYS A 114 9.37 4.36 -2.43
C LYS A 114 9.95 3.62 -3.63
N ILE A 115 9.78 2.30 -3.72
CA ILE A 115 10.36 1.52 -4.82
C ILE A 115 9.72 1.86 -6.18
N ILE A 116 8.41 2.15 -6.22
CA ILE A 116 7.73 2.55 -7.46
C ILE A 116 8.23 3.91 -7.94
N LYS A 117 8.38 4.89 -7.05
CA LYS A 117 8.96 6.20 -7.35
C LYS A 117 10.40 6.07 -7.88
N VAL A 118 11.22 5.23 -7.23
CA VAL A 118 12.60 4.96 -7.67
C VAL A 118 12.64 4.33 -9.07
N ILE A 119 11.78 3.35 -9.35
CA ILE A 119 11.65 2.74 -10.69
C ILE A 119 11.25 3.80 -11.71
N TYR A 120 10.22 4.60 -11.42
CA TYR A 120 9.75 5.64 -12.33
C TYR A 120 10.83 6.67 -12.63
N PHE A 121 11.50 7.19 -11.60
CA PHE A 121 12.59 8.15 -11.76
C PHE A 121 13.71 7.60 -12.65
N LYS A 122 14.05 6.31 -12.49
CA LYS A 122 15.08 5.66 -13.30
C LYS A 122 14.73 5.58 -14.78
N VAL A 123 13.45 5.36 -15.09
CA VAL A 123 12.94 5.19 -16.47
C VAL A 123 12.70 6.54 -17.14
N GLU A 124 12.01 7.45 -16.45
CA GLU A 124 11.49 8.68 -17.04
C GLU A 124 12.43 9.88 -16.90
N ARG A 125 13.25 9.91 -15.84
CA ARG A 125 14.07 11.08 -15.46
C ARG A 125 13.25 12.39 -15.52
N PRO A 126 12.13 12.46 -14.77
CA PRO A 126 11.22 13.58 -14.88
C PRO A 126 11.87 14.88 -14.41
N ASP A 127 11.56 15.99 -15.08
CA ASP A 127 11.99 17.34 -14.69
C ASP A 127 11.08 17.95 -13.59
N PHE A 128 10.23 17.15 -12.97
CA PHE A 128 9.26 17.57 -11.96
C PHE A 128 9.44 16.82 -10.65
N ASP A 129 8.88 17.39 -9.58
CA ASP A 129 8.83 16.78 -8.26
C ASP A 129 7.91 15.54 -8.27
N ILE A 130 8.54 14.35 -8.22
CA ILE A 130 7.86 13.05 -8.26
C ILE A 130 6.99 12.81 -7.02
N ASP A 131 7.28 13.46 -5.89
CA ASP A 131 6.55 13.24 -4.64
C ASP A 131 5.14 13.81 -4.67
N ARG A 132 4.86 14.73 -5.59
CA ARG A 132 3.52 15.31 -5.82
C ARG A 132 2.65 14.48 -6.77
N VAL A 133 3.22 13.47 -7.41
CA VAL A 133 2.49 12.66 -8.40
C VAL A 133 1.77 11.51 -7.70
N PRO A 134 0.46 11.31 -7.95
CA PRO A 134 -0.27 10.20 -7.38
C PRO A 134 0.34 8.85 -7.78
N LEU A 135 0.51 7.94 -6.81
CA LEU A 135 1.10 6.62 -7.04
C LEU A 135 0.36 5.82 -8.13
N SER A 136 -0.96 5.96 -8.20
CA SER A 136 -1.78 5.31 -9.24
C SER A 136 -1.38 5.74 -10.65
N ARG A 137 -1.03 7.01 -10.84
CA ARG A 137 -0.56 7.54 -12.13
C ARG A 137 0.80 6.96 -12.48
N LEU A 138 1.76 6.97 -11.54
CA LEU A 138 3.09 6.37 -11.75
C LEU A 138 2.99 4.89 -12.13
N MET A 139 2.13 4.12 -11.44
CA MET A 139 1.91 2.71 -11.75
C MET A 139 1.27 2.49 -13.13
N ASN A 140 0.30 3.34 -13.52
CA ASN A 140 -0.33 3.26 -14.85
C ASN A 140 0.69 3.48 -15.95
N ASP A 141 1.48 4.54 -15.84
CA ASP A 141 2.52 4.88 -16.82
C ASP A 141 3.57 3.75 -16.94
N LEU A 142 4.01 3.18 -15.81
CA LEU A 142 4.95 2.05 -15.80
C LEU A 142 4.36 0.76 -16.40
N ALA A 143 3.06 0.54 -16.23
CA ALA A 143 2.35 -0.58 -16.84
C ALA A 143 2.25 -0.42 -18.36
N GLU A 144 1.85 0.77 -18.81
CA GLU A 144 1.70 1.11 -20.22
C GLU A 144 3.03 0.94 -20.97
N LYS A 145 4.13 1.37 -20.35
CA LYS A 145 5.49 1.21 -20.88
C LYS A 145 6.07 -0.19 -20.72
N ARG A 146 5.29 -1.14 -20.18
CA ARG A 146 5.69 -2.53 -19.91
C ARG A 146 6.94 -2.68 -19.05
N VAL A 147 7.23 -1.67 -18.22
CA VAL A 147 8.31 -1.72 -17.23
C VAL A 147 7.91 -2.66 -16.09
N ILE A 148 6.66 -2.54 -15.63
CA ILE A 148 6.07 -3.43 -14.65
C ILE A 148 4.98 -4.25 -15.36
N PRO A 149 4.97 -5.59 -15.22
CA PRO A 149 3.90 -6.42 -15.77
C PRO A 149 2.53 -5.99 -15.22
N ILE A 150 1.51 -5.91 -16.09
CA ILE A 150 0.13 -5.51 -15.71
C ILE A 150 -0.38 -6.33 -14.52
N ALA A 151 -0.07 -7.62 -14.54
CA ALA A 151 -0.45 -8.57 -13.50
C ALA A 151 0.17 -8.25 -12.12
N LEU A 152 1.43 -7.77 -12.11
CA LEU A 152 2.08 -7.29 -10.90
C LEU A 152 1.46 -5.95 -10.43
N VAL A 153 1.05 -5.09 -11.36
CA VAL A 153 0.36 -3.82 -11.03
C VAL A 153 -1.00 -4.07 -10.36
N SER A 154 -1.77 -5.07 -10.80
CA SER A 154 -2.99 -5.46 -10.08
C SER A 154 -2.67 -5.92 -8.65
N SER A 155 -1.68 -6.78 -8.47
CA SER A 155 -1.32 -7.26 -7.14
C SER A 155 -0.83 -6.13 -6.22
N ILE A 156 -0.07 -5.17 -6.76
CA ILE A 156 0.34 -3.97 -6.00
C ILE A 156 -0.88 -3.18 -5.54
N ARG A 157 -1.87 -2.94 -6.41
CA ARG A 157 -3.09 -2.20 -6.04
C ARG A 157 -3.88 -2.91 -4.95
N ASP A 158 -3.99 -4.23 -5.05
CA ASP A 158 -4.72 -5.02 -4.05
C ASP A 158 -4.02 -4.94 -2.69
N VAL A 159 -2.69 -5.13 -2.66
CA VAL A 159 -1.90 -4.98 -1.41
C VAL A 159 -2.03 -3.57 -0.85
N LEU A 160 -1.92 -2.53 -1.67
CA LEU A 160 -2.06 -1.13 -1.23
C LEU A 160 -3.45 -0.84 -0.69
N SER A 161 -4.51 -1.38 -1.31
CA SER A 161 -5.88 -1.21 -0.86
C SER A 161 -6.10 -1.82 0.53
N LEU A 162 -5.64 -3.06 0.72
CA LEU A 162 -5.74 -3.77 2.00
C LEU A 162 -4.89 -3.09 3.09
N ALA A 163 -3.66 -2.70 2.76
CA ALA A 163 -2.81 -1.96 3.69
C ALA A 163 -3.43 -0.62 4.10
N ASN A 164 -4.01 0.13 3.15
CA ASN A 164 -4.66 1.41 3.44
C ASN A 164 -5.87 1.26 4.35
N ARG A 165 -6.68 0.23 4.14
CA ARG A 165 -7.81 -0.13 5.03
C ARG A 165 -7.34 -0.43 6.45
N ALA A 166 -6.32 -1.27 6.59
CA ALA A 166 -5.73 -1.60 7.90
C ALA A 166 -5.16 -0.36 8.61
N ILE A 167 -4.49 0.55 7.89
CA ILE A 167 -3.97 1.82 8.45
C ILE A 167 -5.10 2.72 8.96
N HIS A 168 -6.27 2.70 8.31
CA HIS A 168 -7.44 3.48 8.73
C HIS A 168 -8.25 2.81 9.86
N GLY A 169 -7.72 1.77 10.49
CA GLY A 169 -8.31 1.15 11.67
C GLY A 169 -9.33 0.06 11.37
N GLU A 170 -9.37 -0.43 10.13
CA GLU A 170 -10.14 -1.62 9.81
C GLU A 170 -9.55 -2.84 10.54
N SER A 171 -10.42 -3.67 11.12
CA SER A 171 -9.99 -4.84 11.87
C SER A 171 -9.34 -5.86 10.94
N ILE A 172 -8.19 -6.38 11.35
CA ILE A 172 -7.48 -7.44 10.63
C ILE A 172 -6.99 -8.47 11.65
N LYS A 173 -7.25 -9.75 11.37
CA LYS A 173 -6.73 -10.84 12.21
C LYS A 173 -5.22 -10.88 12.11
N ALA A 174 -4.53 -11.20 13.20
CA ALA A 174 -3.07 -11.26 13.23
C ALA A 174 -2.50 -12.15 12.12
N SER A 175 -3.09 -13.33 11.89
CA SER A 175 -2.69 -14.26 10.82
C SER A 175 -2.89 -13.69 9.40
N ASP A 176 -3.93 -12.88 9.23
CA ASP A 176 -4.27 -12.24 7.96
C ASP A 176 -3.34 -11.04 7.70
N ALA A 177 -3.02 -10.28 8.74
CA ALA A 177 -2.03 -9.20 8.68
C ALA A 177 -0.64 -9.75 8.34
N GLU A 178 -0.24 -10.85 8.96
CA GLU A 178 1.02 -11.54 8.66
C GLU A 178 1.05 -12.03 7.21
N SER A 179 -0.03 -12.67 6.75
CA SER A 179 -0.15 -13.14 5.37
C SER A 179 -0.04 -12.00 4.36
N LEU A 180 -0.71 -10.87 4.63
CA LEU A 180 -0.63 -9.66 3.81
C LEU A 180 0.78 -9.05 3.83
N ALA A 181 1.45 -9.07 4.99
CA ALA A 181 2.83 -8.59 5.13
C ALA A 181 3.79 -9.41 4.27
N GLN A 182 3.72 -10.75 4.38
CA GLN A 182 4.53 -11.66 3.58
C GLN A 182 4.28 -11.46 2.08
N LEU A 183 3.03 -11.23 1.70
CA LEU A 183 2.65 -10.96 0.32
C LEU A 183 3.24 -9.64 -0.19
N GLY A 184 3.12 -8.58 0.60
CA GLY A 184 3.71 -7.29 0.30
C GLY A 184 5.24 -7.35 0.15
N VAL A 185 5.92 -8.13 1.00
CA VAL A 185 7.37 -8.36 0.89
C VAL A 185 7.73 -9.07 -0.42
N LYS A 186 6.94 -10.06 -0.86
CA LYS A 186 7.13 -10.70 -2.18
C LYS A 186 6.98 -9.70 -3.32
N VAL A 187 5.97 -8.83 -3.27
CA VAL A 187 5.76 -7.78 -4.28
C VAL A 187 6.95 -6.81 -4.31
N ILE A 188 7.43 -6.36 -3.16
CA ILE A 188 8.62 -5.49 -3.06
C ILE A 188 9.84 -6.20 -3.66
N ALA A 189 10.04 -7.49 -3.39
CA ALA A 189 11.15 -8.24 -3.93
C ALA A 189 11.12 -8.32 -5.47
N GLU A 190 9.94 -8.52 -6.05
CA GLU A 190 9.74 -8.50 -7.52
C GLU A 190 10.00 -7.11 -8.11
N LEU A 191 9.51 -6.04 -7.47
CA LEU A 191 9.81 -4.67 -7.90
C LEU A 191 11.31 -4.37 -7.84
N ARG A 192 12.02 -4.82 -6.79
CA ARG A 192 13.49 -4.71 -6.69
C ARG A 192 14.20 -5.53 -7.75
N ARG A 193 13.66 -6.68 -8.17
CA ARG A 193 14.19 -7.47 -9.29
C ARG A 193 14.04 -6.71 -10.60
N ILE A 194 12.88 -6.11 -10.87
CA ILE A 194 12.64 -5.24 -12.03
C ILE A 194 13.63 -4.09 -12.01
N PHE A 195 13.71 -3.35 -10.90
CA PHE A 195 14.63 -2.21 -10.74
C PHE A 195 16.08 -2.58 -11.06
N ARG A 196 16.59 -3.70 -10.55
CA ARG A 196 17.94 -4.21 -10.84
C ARG A 196 18.14 -4.61 -12.31
N GLY A 197 17.08 -5.05 -12.97
CA GLY A 197 17.07 -5.37 -14.40
C GLY A 197 16.98 -4.14 -15.30
N LEU A 198 16.59 -2.98 -14.78
CA LEU A 198 16.55 -1.75 -15.57
C LEU A 198 17.97 -1.33 -15.95
N PRO A 199 18.21 -0.98 -17.23
CA PRO A 199 19.52 -0.58 -17.69
C PRO A 199 19.92 0.77 -17.05
N GLY A 200 20.71 0.73 -15.98
CA GLY A 200 21.82 1.65 -15.83
C GLY A 200 22.95 1.07 -16.64
N LYS A 201 23.26 1.62 -17.83
CA LYS A 201 24.43 1.17 -18.58
C LYS A 201 25.65 1.50 -17.73
N ALA A 202 26.17 0.50 -16.99
CA ALA A 202 27.51 0.59 -16.45
C ALA A 202 28.41 0.89 -17.64
N ALA A 203 29.15 2.00 -17.58
CA ALA A 203 30.05 2.39 -18.65
C ALA A 203 31.07 1.29 -18.93
N GLU A 204 31.43 0.53 -17.89
CA GLU A 204 32.34 -0.60 -17.93
C GLU A 204 31.89 -1.68 -16.95
N LYS A 205 32.08 -2.96 -17.33
CA LYS A 205 31.96 -4.10 -16.41
C LYS A 205 33.17 -5.00 -16.63
N ARG A 206 33.97 -5.21 -15.58
CA ARG A 206 35.08 -6.16 -15.59
C ARG A 206 34.95 -7.11 -14.40
N PRO A 207 35.29 -8.40 -14.55
CA PRO A 207 35.44 -9.29 -13.40
C PRO A 207 36.61 -8.81 -12.53
N ILE A 208 36.47 -9.00 -11.22
CA ILE A 208 37.54 -8.74 -10.24
C ILE A 208 37.90 -10.05 -9.53
N SER A 209 39.16 -10.16 -9.10
CA SER A 209 39.64 -11.28 -8.30
C SER A 209 39.10 -11.25 -6.87
N LYS A 210 39.16 -12.39 -6.15
CA LYS A 210 38.82 -12.46 -4.73
C LYS A 210 39.70 -11.54 -3.86
N GLN A 211 40.95 -11.32 -4.26
CA GLN A 211 41.86 -10.40 -3.59
C GLN A 211 41.43 -8.94 -3.79
N GLU A 212 41.05 -8.56 -5.01
CA GLU A 212 40.48 -7.23 -5.28
C GLU A 212 39.17 -7.01 -4.51
N GLU A 213 38.28 -8.01 -4.46
CA GLU A 213 37.03 -7.93 -3.68
C GLU A 213 37.31 -7.66 -2.19
N GLN A 214 38.28 -8.38 -1.60
CA GLN A 214 38.71 -8.18 -0.22
C GLN A 214 39.34 -6.80 -0.01
N PHE A 215 40.19 -6.35 -0.94
CA PHE A 215 40.78 -5.02 -0.92
C PHE A 215 39.71 -3.93 -0.88
N TYR A 216 38.76 -3.95 -1.82
CA TYR A 216 37.67 -2.97 -1.86
C TYR A 216 36.74 -3.07 -0.64
N SER A 217 36.54 -4.27 -0.10
CA SER A 217 35.71 -4.45 1.11
C SER A 217 36.34 -3.89 2.37
N GLY A 218 37.68 -3.92 2.47
CA GLY A 218 38.44 -3.37 3.60
C GLY A 218 38.95 -1.94 3.40
N ALA A 219 38.77 -1.37 2.21
CA ALA A 219 39.23 -0.01 1.89
C ALA A 219 38.41 1.06 2.60
N LYS A 220 39.04 2.22 2.79
CA LYS A 220 38.34 3.47 3.07
C LYS A 220 38.13 4.21 1.76
N TYR A 221 37.10 5.03 1.71
CA TYR A 221 36.67 5.78 0.54
C TYR A 221 36.61 7.25 0.88
N LYS A 222 37.21 8.06 0.02
CA LYS A 222 37.04 9.50 -0.01
C LYS A 222 35.74 9.79 -0.74
N VAL A 223 34.76 10.32 -0.03
CA VAL A 223 33.43 10.68 -0.57
C VAL A 223 33.31 12.19 -0.58
N THR A 224 33.13 12.76 -1.78
CA THR A 224 32.92 14.20 -1.94
C THR A 224 31.46 14.47 -2.21
N THR A 225 30.89 15.41 -1.45
CA THR A 225 29.51 15.87 -1.58
C THR A 225 29.46 17.39 -1.80
N ILE A 226 28.37 17.89 -2.38
CA ILE A 226 28.07 19.32 -2.54
C ILE A 226 26.78 19.69 -1.81
N THR A 227 26.78 20.79 -1.06
CA THR A 227 25.58 21.38 -0.43
C THR A 227 25.19 22.64 -1.22
N PRO A 228 24.17 22.62 -2.11
CA PRO A 228 23.93 23.74 -3.02
C PRO A 228 22.97 24.83 -2.52
N TYR A 229 22.21 24.59 -1.44
CA TYR A 229 21.12 25.48 -0.98
C TYR A 229 21.40 26.20 0.35
N GLN A 230 22.65 26.61 0.58
CA GLN A 230 23.00 27.58 1.61
C GLN A 230 23.49 28.87 0.93
N ASP A 231 23.50 30.00 1.67
CA ASP A 231 23.98 31.30 1.16
C ASP A 231 25.35 31.20 0.49
N GLU A 232 26.17 30.23 0.91
CA GLU A 232 27.39 29.81 0.24
C GLU A 232 27.42 28.27 0.06
N PRO A 233 27.43 27.76 -1.19
CA PRO A 233 27.55 26.33 -1.43
C PRO A 233 28.98 25.84 -1.13
N TYR A 234 29.11 24.68 -0.50
CA TYR A 234 30.41 24.11 -0.15
C TYR A 234 30.52 22.63 -0.50
N LEU A 235 31.78 22.20 -0.68
CA LEU A 235 32.14 20.79 -0.86
C LEU A 235 32.56 20.19 0.49
N SER A 236 32.01 19.03 0.82
CA SER A 236 32.44 18.24 1.97
C SER A 236 33.11 16.96 1.51
N THR A 237 34.26 16.65 2.11
CA THR A 237 34.99 15.42 1.86
C THR A 237 35.00 14.58 3.13
N TYR A 238 34.48 13.36 3.02
CA TYR A 238 34.43 12.37 4.08
C TYR A 238 35.38 11.22 3.77
N ILE A 239 35.97 10.62 4.80
CA ILE A 239 36.70 9.35 4.68
C ILE A 239 35.88 8.28 5.39
N LEU A 240 35.22 7.44 4.61
CA LEU A 240 34.27 6.45 5.10
C LEU A 240 34.78 5.04 4.80
N ASP A 241 34.68 4.13 5.75
CA ASP A 241 34.78 2.70 5.44
C ASP A 241 33.47 2.21 4.81
N LYS A 242 33.37 0.91 4.52
CA LYS A 242 32.16 0.32 3.96
C LYS A 242 30.92 0.60 4.83
N LYS A 243 31.05 0.49 6.15
CA LYS A 243 29.94 0.71 7.07
C LYS A 243 29.47 2.17 7.04
N GLY A 244 30.42 3.12 7.10
CA GLY A 244 30.11 4.54 7.00
C GLY A 244 29.50 4.94 5.65
N MET A 245 29.89 4.27 4.55
CA MET A 245 29.25 4.45 3.25
C MET A 245 27.80 3.98 3.26
N ASP A 246 27.54 2.80 3.83
CA ASP A 246 26.18 2.25 3.93
C ASP A 246 25.28 3.19 4.75
N GLU A 247 25.76 3.71 5.88
CA GLU A 247 25.04 4.69 6.72
C GLU A 247 24.77 6.00 5.96
N LEU A 248 25.75 6.54 5.24
CA LEU A 248 25.60 7.75 4.42
C LEU A 248 24.51 7.56 3.34
N LEU A 249 24.50 6.41 2.68
CA LEU A 249 23.58 6.11 1.58
C LEU A 249 22.15 5.83 2.07
N GLU A 250 21.99 5.27 3.27
CA GLU A 250 20.68 5.00 3.87
C GLU A 250 19.92 6.30 4.21
N GLY A 251 20.61 7.27 4.83
CA GLY A 251 20.07 8.61 5.15
C GLY A 251 20.13 9.62 4.01
N TYR A 252 20.59 9.21 2.82
CA TYR A 252 21.02 10.14 1.77
C TYR A 252 19.94 11.12 1.27
N HIS A 253 18.67 10.70 1.35
CA HIS A 253 17.51 11.49 0.97
C HIS A 253 17.19 12.63 1.96
N GLU A 254 17.73 12.59 3.18
CA GLU A 254 17.53 13.60 4.22
C GLU A 254 18.59 14.71 4.17
N TYR A 255 19.74 14.45 3.54
CA TYR A 255 20.79 15.43 3.42
C TYR A 255 20.47 16.42 2.30
N ALA A 256 20.63 17.73 2.58
CA ALA A 256 20.68 18.77 1.55
C ALA A 256 22.00 18.73 0.75
N GLN A 257 22.57 17.52 0.55
CA GLN A 257 23.89 17.29 -0.02
C GLN A 257 23.83 16.23 -1.13
N TYR A 258 24.67 16.38 -2.16
CA TYR A 258 24.78 15.41 -3.25
C TYR A 258 26.20 14.87 -3.39
N VAL A 259 26.42 13.55 -3.37
CA VAL A 259 27.67 12.87 -3.75
C VAL A 259 28.01 13.22 -5.20
N VAL A 260 29.20 13.79 -5.37
CA VAL A 260 29.81 14.15 -6.65
C VAL A 260 31.06 13.33 -6.96
N GLY A 261 31.59 12.58 -6.00
CA GLY A 261 32.76 11.72 -6.21
C GLY A 261 32.95 10.67 -5.11
N VAL A 262 33.46 9.49 -5.51
CA VAL A 262 33.88 8.41 -4.60
C VAL A 262 35.18 7.82 -5.12
N GLU A 263 36.22 7.84 -4.29
CA GLU A 263 37.56 7.36 -4.63
C GLU A 263 38.10 6.47 -3.49
N VAL A 264 38.93 5.48 -3.80
CA VAL A 264 39.62 4.73 -2.75
C VAL A 264 40.60 5.65 -2.04
N PHE A 265 40.48 5.76 -0.73
CA PHE A 265 41.41 6.50 0.11
C PHE A 265 42.60 5.61 0.47
N ASP A 266 43.73 5.85 -0.17
CA ASP A 266 45.01 5.25 0.16
C ASP A 266 45.81 6.20 1.05
N SER A 267 45.92 5.86 2.33
CA SER A 267 46.70 6.62 3.32
C SER A 267 48.21 6.65 3.00
N GLY A 268 48.68 5.84 2.05
CA GLY A 268 50.11 5.60 1.78
C GLY A 268 50.71 6.32 0.56
N ARG A 269 50.00 7.21 -0.13
CA ARG A 269 50.53 7.92 -1.32
C ARG A 269 50.67 9.44 -1.22
N ASN A 270 50.48 10.02 -0.03
CA ASN A 270 50.81 11.41 0.24
C ASN A 270 51.73 11.52 1.47
N ALA A 271 52.97 11.06 1.30
CA ALA A 271 54.15 11.49 2.06
C ALA A 271 55.37 11.37 1.14
#